data_AF-D6BGT4-F1
#
_entry.id   AF-D6BGT4-F1
#
_cell.length_a   1.000
_cell.length_b   1.000
_cell.length_c   1.000
_cell.angle_alpha   90.00
_cell.angle_beta   90.00
_cell.angle_gamma   90.00
#
_symmetry.space_group_name_H-M   'P 1'
#
loop_
_entity.id
_entity.type
_entity.pdbx_description
1 polymer ?
#
loop_
_entity_poly.entity_id
_entity_poly.type
_entity_poly.pdbx_seq_one_letter_code
_entity_poly.pdbx_strand_id
1 'polypeptide(L)' 'MAKDNKKENEIVEETTTLEAVKETTFHSSYKNLIIAGTSIQFKDGVYSTSDEDEIEILRNNNLVTEAGE' A
#
# COMPACT_ATOMS: atom_id res chain seq x y z
N MET A 1 18.97 -2.18 -46.47
CA MET A 1 18.43 -0.93 -45.90
C MET A 1 17.50 -1.31 -44.76
N ALA A 2 17.58 -0.52 -43.68
CA ALA A 2 17.20 -0.81 -42.30
C ALA A 2 15.79 -1.37 -42.07
N LYS A 3 15.68 -2.19 -41.02
CA LYS A 3 14.51 -2.23 -40.14
C LYS A 3 14.99 -2.27 -38.69
N ASP A 4 15.52 -1.14 -38.26
CA ASP A 4 15.45 -0.73 -36.86
C ASP A 4 13.97 -0.47 -36.53
N ASN A 5 13.42 -1.10 -35.49
CA ASN A 5 13.32 -0.40 -34.22
C ASN A 5 12.71 -1.29 -33.12
N LYS A 6 13.44 -1.24 -32.01
CA LYS A 6 13.24 -1.80 -30.68
C LYS A 6 11.84 -1.44 -30.15
N LYS A 7 11.05 -2.48 -29.83
CA LYS A 7 9.74 -2.33 -29.19
C LYS A 7 9.92 -1.66 -27.84
N GLU A 8 9.17 -0.58 -27.69
CA GLU A 8 9.21 0.38 -26.61
C GLU A 8 8.92 -0.28 -25.26
N ASN A 9 9.74 0.10 -24.29
CA ASN A 9 9.59 -0.22 -22.88
C ASN A 9 8.43 0.65 -22.39
N GLU A 10 7.23 0.10 -22.33
CA GLU A 10 6.07 0.72 -21.66
C GLU A 10 6.35 0.74 -20.16
N ILE A 11 7.19 1.68 -19.75
CA ILE A 11 7.22 2.21 -18.39
C ILE A 11 5.92 2.99 -18.31
N VAL A 12 4.87 2.34 -17.79
CA VAL A 12 3.63 3.01 -17.47
C VAL A 12 3.97 4.00 -16.37
N GLU A 13 4.31 5.22 -16.80
CA GLU A 13 4.36 6.42 -15.98
C GLU A 13 2.97 6.58 -15.34
N GLU A 14 2.85 6.11 -14.11
CA GLU A 14 1.75 6.40 -13.21
C GLU A 14 1.88 7.86 -12.75
N THR A 15 1.72 8.80 -13.69
CA THR A 15 1.59 10.23 -13.44
C THR A 15 0.15 10.64 -13.77
N THR A 16 -0.80 10.08 -13.04
CA THR A 16 -2.18 10.59 -13.04
C THR A 16 -2.36 11.52 -11.86
N THR A 17 -2.35 12.81 -12.17
CA THR A 17 -2.75 13.94 -11.32
C THR A 17 -4.19 13.79 -10.83
N LEU A 18 -4.35 13.22 -9.65
CA LEU A 18 -5.50 13.39 -8.77
C LEU A 18 -4.91 13.76 -7.41
N GLU A 19 -5.64 14.40 -6.51
CA GLU A 19 -5.28 14.43 -5.10
C GLU A 19 -5.29 12.98 -4.60
N ALA A 20 -4.20 12.26 -4.88
CA ALA A 20 -4.04 10.86 -4.58
C ALA A 20 -3.90 10.80 -3.07
N VAL A 21 -5.01 10.53 -2.39
CA VAL A 21 -4.99 10.24 -0.95
C VAL A 21 -4.00 9.10 -0.78
N LYS A 22 -2.82 9.44 -0.27
CA LYS A 22 -1.63 8.57 -0.30
C LYS A 22 -1.97 7.32 0.49
N GLU A 23 -2.28 6.24 -0.22
CA GLU A 23 -2.58 4.97 0.41
C GLU A 23 -1.31 4.50 1.13
N THR A 24 -1.48 4.18 2.42
CA THR A 24 -0.42 3.66 3.27
C THR A 24 -0.69 2.20 3.50
N THR A 25 0.31 1.36 3.24
CA THR A 25 0.23 -0.09 3.44
C THR A 25 0.94 -0.47 4.72
N PHE A 26 0.38 -1.42 5.47
CA PHE A 26 0.97 -2.00 6.67
C PHE A 26 1.09 -3.51 6.51
N HIS A 27 2.15 -4.06 7.09
CA HIS A 27 2.38 -5.50 7.18
C HIS A 27 2.26 -5.99 8.62
N SER A 28 1.75 -7.20 8.78
CA SER A 28 1.73 -7.93 10.04
C SER A 28 2.38 -9.30 9.89
N SER A 29 3.00 -9.79 10.97
CA SER A 29 3.44 -11.19 11.05
C SER A 29 2.27 -12.18 11.12
N TYR A 30 1.06 -11.71 11.46
CA TYR A 30 -0.14 -12.53 11.50
C TYR A 30 -0.84 -12.51 10.14
N LYS A 31 -1.05 -13.69 9.55
CA LYS A 31 -1.76 -13.84 8.27
C LYS A 31 -3.17 -13.23 8.29
N ASN A 32 -3.86 -13.31 9.44
CA ASN A 32 -5.14 -12.65 9.65
C ASN A 32 -5.10 -11.96 11.02
N LEU A 33 -5.16 -10.63 11.02
CA LEU A 33 -5.21 -9.80 12.23
C LEU A 33 -6.44 -8.90 12.14
N ILE A 34 -7.15 -8.74 13.25
CA ILE A 34 -8.26 -7.78 13.39
C ILE A 34 -7.87 -6.84 14.52
N ILE A 35 -7.93 -5.53 14.27
CA ILE A 35 -7.69 -4.54 15.31
C ILE A 35 -8.99 -4.36 16.10
N ALA A 36 -8.96 -4.71 17.39
CA ALA A 36 -10.16 -4.67 18.23
C ALA A 36 -10.69 -3.23 18.36
N GLY A 37 -12.00 -3.07 18.21
CA GLY A 37 -12.66 -1.76 18.29
C GLY A 37 -12.64 -0.96 16.98
N THR A 38 -12.06 -1.50 15.91
CA THR A 38 -12.09 -0.88 14.57
C THR A 38 -12.61 -1.85 13.51
N SER A 39 -12.71 -1.36 12.27
CA SER A 39 -13.05 -2.19 11.10
C SER A 39 -11.81 -2.68 10.36
N ILE A 40 -10.61 -2.44 10.90
CA ILE A 40 -9.34 -2.78 10.26
C ILE A 40 -9.11 -4.29 10.37
N GLN A 41 -8.98 -4.93 9.21
CA GLN A 41 -8.72 -6.36 9.11
C GLN A 41 -7.62 -6.64 8.08
N PHE A 42 -6.49 -7.14 8.56
CA PHE A 42 -5.42 -7.64 7.73
C PHE A 42 -5.82 -8.96 7.07
N LYS A 43 -5.48 -9.08 5.79
CA LYS A 43 -5.64 -10.28 4.97
C LYS A 43 -4.30 -10.66 4.40
N ASP A 44 -3.92 -11.92 4.57
CA ASP A 44 -2.58 -12.42 4.22
C ASP A 44 -1.43 -11.57 4.82
N GLY A 45 -1.68 -10.96 5.98
CA GLY A 45 -0.72 -10.10 6.67
C GLY A 45 -0.62 -8.68 6.12
N VAL A 46 -1.53 -8.26 5.23
CA VAL A 46 -1.50 -6.92 4.60
C VAL A 46 -2.82 -6.18 4.86
N TYR A 47 -2.71 -4.88 5.08
CA TYR A 47 -3.82 -3.93 5.08
C TYR A 47 -3.34 -2.61 4.49
N SER A 48 -4.17 -1.98 3.67
CA SER A 48 -3.87 -0.69 3.03
C SER A 48 -5.04 0.24 3.25
N THR A 49 -4.75 1.49 3.60
CA THR A 49 -5.76 2.50 3.85
C THR A 49 -5.22 3.88 3.53
N SER A 50 -6.14 4.78 3.18
CA SER A 50 -5.87 6.21 2.98
C SER A 50 -6.49 7.06 4.09
N ASP A 51 -7.12 6.44 5.09
CA ASP A 51 -7.74 7.11 6.24
C ASP A 51 -6.67 7.47 7.30
N GLU A 52 -6.54 8.76 7.63
CA GLU A 52 -5.50 9.25 8.54
C GLU A 52 -5.68 8.74 9.98
N ASP A 53 -6.92 8.55 10.44
CA ASP A 53 -7.20 8.03 11.78
C ASP A 53 -6.80 6.54 11.87
N GLU A 54 -7.10 5.76 10.83
CA GLU A 54 -6.63 4.37 10.75
C GLU A 54 -5.10 4.26 10.70
N ILE A 55 -4.44 5.15 9.94
CA ILE A 55 -2.97 5.22 9.86
C ILE A 55 -2.37 5.52 11.24
N GLU A 56 -2.92 6.49 11.99
CA GLU A 56 -2.44 6.81 13.33
C GLU A 56 -2.61 5.63 14.30
N ILE A 57 -3.75 4.94 14.24
CA ILE A 57 -4.00 3.74 15.05
C ILE A 57 -2.95 2.66 14.75
N LEU A 58 -2.63 2.43 13.47
CA LEU A 58 -1.68 1.40 13.06
C LEU A 58 -0.23 1.75 13.39
N ARG A 59 0.17 3.04 13.29
CA ARG A 59 1.50 3.50 13.72
C ARG A 59 1.73 3.36 15.22
N ASN A 60 0.66 3.42 16.02
CA ASN A 60 0.71 3.19 17.47
C ASN A 60 0.51 1.71 17.85
N ASN A 61 0.49 0.79 16.88
CA ASN A 61 0.25 -0.63 17.11
C ASN A 61 1.53 -1.47 16.96
N ASN A 62 1.85 -2.26 17.99
CA ASN A 62 3.09 -3.06 18.02
C ASN A 62 3.05 -4.36 17.19
N LEU A 63 1.92 -4.69 16.53
CA LEU A 63 1.74 -5.94 15.78
C LEU A 63 1.88 -5.74 14.26
N VAL A 64 2.08 -4.50 13.81
CA VAL A 64 2.10 -4.11 12.41
C VAL A 64 3.26 -3.13 12.15
N THR A 65 3.65 -2.97 10.89
CA THR A 65 4.72 -2.05 10.47
C THR A 65 4.33 -1.41 9.15
N GLU A 66 4.58 -0.11 9.00
CA GLU A 66 4.36 0.61 7.74
C GLU A 66 5.28 0.03 6.66
N ALA A 67 4.73 -0.30 5.49
CA ALA A 67 5.48 -0.89 4.40
C ALA A 67 6.42 0.18 3.80
N GLY A 68 7.73 -0.07 3.85
CA GLY A 68 8.76 0.84 3.35
C GLY A 68 9.54 1.61 4.41
N GLU A 69 9.28 1.37 5.70
CA GLU A 69 10.15 1.79 6.82
C GLU A 69 11.36 0.85 7.01
#